data_AF-A0A2M9E7U4-F1
#
_entry.id   AF-A0A2M9E7U4-F1
#
_cell.length_a   1.000
_cell.length_b   1.000
_cell.length_c   1.000
_cell.angle_alpha   90.00
_cell.angle_beta   90.00
_cell.angle_gamma   90.00
#
_symmetry.space_group_name_H-M   'P 1'
#
loop_
_entity.id
_entity.type
_entity.pdbx_description
1 polymer ?
#
loop_
_entity_poly.entity_id
_entity_poly.type
_entity_poly.pdbx_seq_one_letter_code
_entity_poly.pdbx_strand_id
1 'polypeptide(L)'
;MLKWLRQLLAGDPNAPIPQDATVERDAQGRVVRVQQTLSAASPETQTVQLPKLDIAESAKPALQEASQWLCAQNIQAARSLGIGLESNFSFDQGDGLLRLYFNDGRQLVLPSQLLGSFMPGDRSFMWGWHNPSFQPDLQAAAQKAREAGTPLDATAFNTPLQQVTFETLTPLLAFAAKVSGCDGVYRAVLEDSTSVFIGFQIPEDTPRLPPVDTAFEALAVARAENYDRDQLAQDAYYHAQKENPKDGLLREVIAAKMQSWQRDWLRDDDYWHPCSVGWPSDHDRAAAPIQFTAPHPDGGVLDCRLGSSVRNTIYHIKPVGDEAKIVDKLIEWGNGFIWPGNG
;
A
#
# COMPACT_ATOMS: atom_id res chain seq x y z
N MET A 1 -5.60 -3.04 -20.94
CA MET A 1 -6.19 -2.06 -21.87
C MET A 1 -5.15 -1.09 -22.50
N LEU A 2 -4.03 -0.75 -21.85
CA LEU A 2 -3.08 0.29 -22.34
C LEU A 2 -1.80 -0.21 -23.05
N LYS A 3 -1.60 -1.52 -23.23
CA LYS A 3 -0.33 -2.07 -23.75
C LYS A 3 -0.03 -1.65 -25.19
N TRP A 4 -1.03 -1.72 -26.08
CA TRP A 4 -0.90 -1.32 -27.48
C TRP A 4 -0.64 0.20 -27.62
N LEU A 5 -1.27 1.03 -26.77
CA LEU A 5 -1.09 2.47 -26.79
C LEU A 5 0.33 2.86 -26.38
N ARG A 6 0.90 2.18 -25.37
CA ARG A 6 2.31 2.36 -24.98
C ARG A 6 3.27 1.98 -26.12
N GLN A 7 3.03 0.84 -26.78
CA GLN A 7 3.84 0.41 -27.92
C GLN A 7 3.75 1.40 -29.09
N LEU A 8 2.54 1.89 -29.39
CA LEU A 8 2.30 2.88 -30.42
C LEU A 8 3.04 4.20 -30.14
N LEU A 9 2.98 4.70 -28.90
CA LEU A 9 3.67 5.94 -28.49
C LEU A 9 5.20 5.77 -28.41
N ALA A 10 5.69 4.54 -28.21
CA ALA A 10 7.11 4.20 -28.31
C ALA A 10 7.62 4.12 -29.75
N GLY A 11 6.76 4.38 -30.75
CA GLY A 11 7.13 4.37 -32.16
C GLY A 11 7.15 2.99 -32.80
N ASP A 12 6.59 1.96 -32.15
CA ASP A 12 6.47 0.63 -32.73
C ASP A 12 5.50 0.67 -33.93
N PRO A 13 5.97 0.41 -35.18
CA PRO A 13 5.11 0.41 -36.35
C PRO A 13 4.15 -0.79 -36.35
N ASN A 14 4.39 -1.81 -35.53
CA ASN A 14 3.60 -3.05 -35.45
C ASN A 14 2.73 -3.13 -34.18
N ALA A 15 2.54 -2.01 -33.48
CA ALA A 15 1.66 -1.98 -32.32
C ALA A 15 0.28 -2.57 -32.71
N PRO A 16 -0.28 -3.52 -31.93
CA PRO A 16 -1.54 -4.19 -32.24
C PRO A 16 -2.71 -3.25 -31.95
N ILE A 17 -2.95 -2.30 -32.86
CA ILE A 17 -4.00 -1.29 -32.76
C ILE A 17 -5.37 -2.00 -32.78
N PRO A 18 -6.20 -1.85 -31.74
CA PRO A 18 -7.56 -2.39 -31.71
C PRO A 18 -8.39 -1.91 -32.90
N GLN A 19 -9.31 -2.74 -33.39
CA GLN A 19 -10.13 -2.41 -34.56
C GLN A 19 -11.04 -1.17 -34.34
N ASP A 20 -11.34 -0.86 -33.08
CA ASP A 20 -12.13 0.29 -32.62
C ASP A 20 -11.29 1.56 -32.35
N ALA A 21 -9.99 1.52 -32.66
CA ALA A 21 -9.08 2.64 -32.49
C ALA A 21 -8.62 3.23 -33.84
N THR A 22 -8.71 4.55 -33.95
CA THR A 22 -8.19 5.34 -35.07
C THR A 22 -6.90 6.03 -34.65
N VAL A 23 -5.84 5.89 -35.47
CA VAL A 23 -4.54 6.55 -35.25
C VAL A 23 -4.23 7.45 -36.45
N GLU A 24 -4.12 8.74 -36.22
CA GLU A 24 -3.68 9.72 -37.22
C GLU A 24 -2.17 9.95 -37.08
N ARG A 25 -1.46 9.97 -38.23
CA ARG A 25 -0.03 10.24 -38.31
C ARG A 25 0.24 11.43 -39.23
N ASP A 26 1.28 12.21 -38.94
CA ASP A 26 1.73 13.28 -39.83
C ASP A 26 2.56 12.76 -41.02
N ALA A 27 3.03 13.69 -41.87
CA ALA A 27 3.84 13.39 -43.05
C ALA A 27 5.20 12.73 -42.72
N GLN A 28 5.65 12.79 -41.46
CA GLN A 28 6.87 12.17 -40.96
C GLN A 28 6.57 10.84 -40.23
N GLY A 29 5.32 10.37 -40.23
CA GLY A 29 4.90 9.12 -39.60
C GLY A 29 4.69 9.20 -38.08
N ARG A 30 4.78 10.40 -37.48
CA ARG A 30 4.58 10.60 -36.04
C ARG A 30 3.10 10.59 -35.71
N VAL A 31 2.73 9.93 -34.62
CA VAL A 31 1.33 9.88 -34.15
C VAL A 31 0.92 11.26 -33.64
N VAL A 32 -0.12 11.86 -34.22
CA VAL A 32 -0.63 13.20 -33.85
C VAL A 32 -1.98 13.13 -33.13
N ARG A 33 -2.73 12.04 -33.34
CA ARG A 33 -4.01 11.81 -32.66
C ARG A 33 -4.27 10.32 -32.54
N VAL A 34 -4.75 9.91 -31.37
CA VAL A 34 -5.33 8.58 -31.15
C VAL A 34 -6.74 8.79 -30.64
N GLN A 35 -7.71 8.19 -31.32
CA GLN A 35 -9.09 8.18 -30.88
C GLN A 35 -9.56 6.74 -30.83
N GLN A 36 -9.77 6.21 -29.63
CA GLN A 36 -10.46 4.95 -29.46
C GLN A 36 -11.92 5.24 -29.15
N THR A 37 -12.81 4.76 -30.01
CA THR A 37 -14.22 4.74 -29.67
C THR A 37 -14.38 3.59 -28.70
N LEU A 38 -14.53 3.88 -27.41
CA LEU A 38 -15.02 2.90 -26.46
C LEU A 38 -16.47 2.61 -26.87
N SER A 39 -16.66 1.68 -27.81
CA SER A 39 -17.98 1.18 -28.15
C SER A 39 -18.64 0.79 -26.83
N ALA A 40 -19.87 1.28 -26.61
CA ALA A 40 -20.70 0.78 -25.52
C ALA A 40 -20.59 -0.74 -25.55
N ALA A 41 -20.28 -1.31 -24.38
CA ALA A 41 -19.94 -2.71 -24.20
C ALA A 41 -20.77 -3.61 -25.13
N SER A 42 -20.11 -4.60 -25.72
CA SER A 42 -20.75 -5.75 -26.36
C SER A 42 -22.06 -6.12 -25.65
N PRO A 43 -23.10 -6.52 -26.41
CA PRO A 43 -24.48 -6.59 -25.94
C PRO A 43 -24.55 -7.22 -24.55
N GLU A 44 -25.04 -6.42 -23.59
CA GLU A 44 -25.47 -6.80 -22.25
C GLU A 44 -24.84 -8.11 -21.79
N THR A 45 -23.54 -8.08 -21.46
CA THR A 45 -23.06 -9.05 -20.48
C THR A 45 -23.92 -8.73 -19.26
N GLN A 46 -24.93 -9.55 -18.97
CA GLN A 46 -25.72 -9.41 -17.75
C GLN A 46 -24.70 -9.31 -16.62
N THR A 47 -24.51 -8.09 -16.11
CA THR A 47 -23.65 -7.86 -14.96
C THR A 47 -24.30 -8.65 -13.86
N VAL A 48 -23.75 -9.83 -13.58
CA VAL A 48 -24.16 -10.64 -12.45
C VAL A 48 -23.97 -9.75 -11.24
N GLN A 49 -25.08 -9.26 -10.70
CA GLN A 49 -25.05 -8.38 -9.56
C GLN A 49 -24.61 -9.22 -8.36
N LEU A 50 -23.33 -9.09 -7.99
CA LEU A 50 -22.79 -9.76 -6.82
C LEU A 50 -23.48 -9.25 -5.56
N PRO A 51 -23.72 -10.11 -4.57
CA PRO A 51 -24.21 -9.67 -3.27
C PRO A 51 -23.21 -8.66 -2.68
N LYS A 52 -23.72 -7.51 -2.23
CA LYS A 52 -22.89 -6.51 -1.54
C LYS A 52 -22.59 -7.00 -0.13
N LEU A 53 -21.34 -6.86 0.28
CA LEU A 53 -20.96 -7.08 1.67
C LEU A 53 -21.61 -6.02 2.55
N ASP A 54 -22.45 -6.48 3.47
CA ASP A 54 -23.03 -5.69 4.55
C ASP A 54 -22.67 -6.38 5.86
N ILE A 55 -21.83 -5.73 6.67
CA ILE A 55 -21.30 -6.32 7.90
C ILE A 55 -22.30 -6.06 9.02
N ALA A 56 -22.81 -7.13 9.63
CA ALA A 56 -23.69 -7.06 10.77
C ALA A 56 -23.06 -6.24 11.92
N GLU A 57 -23.83 -5.35 12.54
CA GLU A 57 -23.37 -4.53 13.67
C GLU A 57 -22.78 -5.37 14.81
N SER A 58 -23.32 -6.57 15.03
CA SER A 58 -22.83 -7.53 16.03
C SER A 58 -21.41 -8.04 15.74
N ALA A 59 -20.99 -8.07 14.47
CA ALA A 59 -19.66 -8.55 14.07
C ALA A 59 -18.58 -7.46 14.19
N LYS A 60 -18.96 -6.17 14.11
CA LYS A 60 -18.01 -5.06 14.07
C LYS A 60 -16.99 -5.03 15.21
N PRO A 61 -17.36 -5.26 16.50
CA PRO A 61 -16.37 -5.26 17.58
C PRO A 61 -15.27 -6.30 17.39
N ALA A 62 -15.63 -7.52 16.97
CA ALA A 62 -14.66 -8.59 16.72
C ALA A 62 -13.76 -8.29 15.53
N LEU A 63 -14.32 -7.70 14.46
CA LEU A 63 -13.54 -7.27 13.30
C LEU A 63 -12.61 -6.11 13.64
N GLN A 64 -13.04 -5.17 14.47
CA GLN A 64 -12.20 -4.06 14.95
C GLN A 64 -11.04 -4.56 15.82
N GLU A 65 -11.30 -5.51 16.72
CA GLU A 65 -10.26 -6.15 17.53
C GLU A 65 -9.25 -6.89 16.65
N ALA A 66 -9.72 -7.58 15.60
CA ALA A 66 -8.85 -8.23 14.64
C ALA A 66 -8.01 -7.24 13.81
N SER A 67 -8.60 -6.12 13.41
CA SER A 67 -7.89 -5.02 12.74
C SER A 67 -6.75 -4.47 13.58
N GLN A 68 -7.00 -4.18 14.86
CA GLN A 68 -5.97 -3.71 15.79
C GLN A 68 -4.86 -4.73 15.99
N TRP A 69 -5.24 -6.01 16.12
CA TRP A 69 -4.27 -7.11 16.19
C TRP A 69 -3.38 -7.16 14.95
N LEU A 70 -3.95 -7.07 13.74
CA LEU A 70 -3.17 -7.13 12.51
C LEU A 70 -2.24 -5.93 12.37
N CYS A 71 -2.67 -4.72 12.75
CA CYS A 71 -1.80 -3.56 12.78
C CYS A 71 -0.58 -3.79 13.69
N ALA A 72 -0.80 -4.33 14.90
CA ALA A 72 0.30 -4.65 15.81
C ALA A 72 1.25 -5.71 15.24
N GLN A 73 0.72 -6.77 14.60
CA GLN A 73 1.52 -7.79 13.94
C GLN A 73 2.35 -7.24 12.78
N ASN A 74 1.76 -6.41 11.91
CA ASN A 74 2.49 -5.79 10.81
C ASN A 74 3.60 -4.86 11.30
N ILE A 75 3.36 -4.08 12.36
CA ILE A 75 4.40 -3.26 13.00
C ILE A 75 5.53 -4.14 13.52
N GLN A 76 5.22 -5.24 14.19
CA GLN A 76 6.23 -6.17 14.69
C GLN A 76 7.02 -6.83 13.55
N ALA A 77 6.35 -7.23 12.46
CA ALA A 77 6.99 -7.80 11.28
C ALA A 77 7.89 -6.79 10.58
N ALA A 78 7.44 -5.54 10.42
CA ALA A 78 8.26 -4.45 9.90
C ALA A 78 9.49 -4.21 10.78
N ARG A 79 9.31 -4.12 12.10
CA ARG A 79 10.41 -3.86 13.05
C ARG A 79 11.44 -4.98 13.09
N SER A 80 10.98 -6.23 13.12
CA SER A 80 11.83 -7.37 13.41
C SER A 80 12.38 -8.06 12.17
N LEU A 81 11.73 -7.92 11.01
CA LEU A 81 12.12 -8.62 9.78
C LEU A 81 12.41 -7.66 8.61
N GLY A 82 11.94 -6.41 8.71
CA GLY A 82 12.02 -5.44 7.62
C GLY A 82 10.98 -5.66 6.52
N ILE A 83 9.92 -6.45 6.77
CA ILE A 83 8.81 -6.57 5.80
C ILE A 83 8.25 -5.17 5.50
N GLY A 84 7.96 -4.92 4.23
CA GLY A 84 7.66 -3.62 3.65
C GLY A 84 8.83 -2.99 2.89
N LEU A 85 10.06 -3.51 3.06
CA LEU A 85 11.28 -3.12 2.32
C LEU A 85 11.71 -4.15 1.28
N GLU A 86 10.97 -5.23 1.11
CA GLU A 86 11.25 -6.19 0.05
C GLU A 86 11.17 -5.52 -1.33
N SER A 87 12.09 -5.89 -2.19
CA SER A 87 12.15 -5.47 -3.60
C SER A 87 11.24 -6.30 -4.49
N ASN A 88 10.97 -7.54 -4.08
CA ASN A 88 10.18 -8.50 -4.83
C ASN A 88 9.63 -9.59 -3.92
N PHE A 89 8.62 -10.30 -4.39
CA PHE A 89 8.08 -11.48 -3.73
C PHE A 89 7.85 -12.61 -4.74
N SER A 90 7.75 -13.83 -4.23
CA SER A 90 7.22 -14.97 -4.98
C SER A 90 6.40 -15.86 -4.06
N PHE A 91 5.33 -16.43 -4.57
CA PHE A 91 4.54 -17.42 -3.85
C PHE A 91 4.40 -18.67 -4.71
N ASP A 92 4.75 -19.83 -4.15
CA ASP A 92 4.62 -21.12 -4.82
C ASP A 92 3.52 -21.92 -4.13
N GLN A 93 2.47 -22.28 -4.87
CA GLN A 93 1.38 -23.08 -4.34
C GLN A 93 1.79 -24.54 -4.07
N GLY A 94 2.82 -25.05 -4.75
CA GLY A 94 3.29 -26.42 -4.60
C GLY A 94 3.97 -26.68 -3.26
N ASP A 95 4.62 -25.66 -2.67
CA ASP A 95 5.24 -25.76 -1.35
C ASP A 95 4.56 -24.89 -0.28
N GLY A 96 3.65 -24.00 -0.67
CA GLY A 96 2.93 -23.12 0.25
C GLY A 96 3.81 -22.06 0.90
N LEU A 97 4.91 -21.66 0.26
CA LEU A 97 5.88 -20.72 0.82
C LEU A 97 5.82 -19.36 0.12
N LEU A 98 5.61 -18.31 0.92
CA LEU A 98 5.85 -16.94 0.54
C LEU A 98 7.34 -16.63 0.70
N ARG A 99 7.96 -16.12 -0.36
CA ARG A 99 9.35 -15.68 -0.36
C ARG A 99 9.42 -14.19 -0.61
N LEU A 100 10.10 -13.47 0.27
CA LEU A 100 10.33 -12.03 0.15
C LEU A 100 11.82 -11.80 -0.10
N TYR A 101 12.16 -11.01 -1.12
CA TYR A 101 13.53 -10.75 -1.56
C TYR A 101 13.91 -9.30 -1.31
N PHE A 102 15.05 -9.07 -0.67
CA PHE A 102 15.50 -7.75 -0.26
C PHE A 102 16.71 -7.29 -1.10
N ASN A 103 16.87 -5.97 -1.25
CA ASN A 103 18.01 -5.38 -1.98
C ASN A 103 19.37 -5.67 -1.33
N ASP A 104 19.38 -5.97 -0.03
CA ASP A 104 20.57 -6.38 0.73
C ASP A 104 20.94 -7.86 0.54
N GLY A 105 20.20 -8.59 -0.32
CA GLY A 105 20.39 -10.00 -0.60
C GLY A 105 19.74 -10.95 0.42
N ARG A 106 19.10 -10.44 1.47
CA ARG A 106 18.31 -11.28 2.38
C ARG A 106 17.12 -11.89 1.65
N GLN A 107 16.69 -13.04 2.15
CA GLN A 107 15.47 -13.70 1.75
C GLN A 107 14.72 -14.17 3.00
N LEU A 108 13.42 -13.88 3.07
CA LEU A 108 12.52 -14.48 4.05
C LEU A 108 11.69 -15.55 3.37
N VAL A 109 11.52 -16.69 4.04
CA VAL A 109 10.72 -17.83 3.56
C VAL A 109 9.69 -18.15 4.62
N LEU A 110 8.41 -17.97 4.30
CA LEU A 110 7.32 -17.95 5.27
C LEU A 110 6.25 -18.98 4.88
N PRO A 111 6.00 -20.01 5.70
CA PRO A 111 4.85 -20.90 5.54
C PRO A 111 3.56 -20.09 5.47
N SER A 112 2.69 -20.44 4.54
CA SER A 112 1.60 -19.55 4.14
C SER A 112 0.32 -20.29 3.74
N GLN A 113 -0.80 -19.57 3.83
CA GLN A 113 -2.14 -20.01 3.48
C GLN A 113 -2.85 -18.90 2.71
N LEU A 114 -3.73 -19.27 1.78
CA LEU A 114 -4.45 -18.35 0.92
C LEU A 114 -5.80 -17.97 1.54
N LEU A 115 -5.99 -16.69 1.82
CA LEU A 115 -7.21 -16.16 2.45
C LEU A 115 -8.30 -15.84 1.42
N GLY A 116 -7.90 -15.35 0.24
CA GLY A 116 -8.82 -14.99 -0.82
C GLY A 116 -8.17 -14.14 -1.91
N SER A 117 -8.97 -13.74 -2.89
CA SER A 117 -8.55 -12.87 -3.99
C SER A 117 -9.54 -11.73 -4.20
N PHE A 118 -9.03 -10.53 -4.47
CA PHE A 118 -9.80 -9.33 -4.74
C PHE A 118 -9.47 -8.77 -6.13
N MET A 119 -10.50 -8.54 -6.94
CA MET A 119 -10.38 -7.89 -8.23
C MET A 119 -10.86 -6.44 -8.11
N PRO A 120 -9.95 -5.44 -8.18
CA PRO A 120 -10.31 -4.04 -7.97
C PRO A 120 -11.23 -3.47 -9.05
N GLY A 121 -11.12 -3.97 -10.30
CA GLY A 121 -11.97 -3.55 -11.41
C GLY A 121 -13.46 -3.80 -11.13
N ASP A 122 -13.78 -4.99 -10.63
CA ASP A 122 -15.15 -5.41 -10.35
C ASP A 122 -15.57 -5.16 -8.90
N ARG A 123 -14.61 -4.72 -8.06
CA ARG A 123 -14.78 -4.62 -6.60
C ARG A 123 -15.28 -5.93 -6.02
N SER A 124 -14.76 -7.05 -6.51
CA SER A 124 -15.21 -8.39 -6.13
C SER A 124 -14.16 -9.10 -5.30
N PHE A 125 -14.59 -9.79 -4.25
CA PHE A 125 -13.75 -10.62 -3.40
C PHE A 125 -14.27 -12.04 -3.37
N MET A 126 -13.37 -12.99 -3.63
CA MET A 126 -13.63 -14.42 -3.52
C MET A 126 -12.83 -14.98 -2.36
N TRP A 127 -13.50 -15.67 -1.44
CA TRP A 127 -12.84 -16.36 -0.34
C TRP A 127 -11.99 -17.52 -0.82
N GLY A 128 -10.87 -17.77 -0.14
CA GLY A 128 -9.94 -18.84 -0.49
C GLY A 128 -10.58 -20.23 -0.48
N TRP A 129 -11.50 -20.51 0.45
CA TRP A 129 -12.23 -21.79 0.55
C TRP A 129 -13.18 -22.07 -0.62
N HIS A 130 -13.43 -21.09 -1.49
CA HIS A 130 -14.24 -21.26 -2.70
C HIS A 130 -13.46 -20.98 -3.99
N ASN A 131 -12.19 -20.61 -3.90
CA ASN A 131 -11.43 -20.24 -5.07
C ASN A 131 -10.86 -21.51 -5.74
N PRO A 132 -11.35 -21.91 -6.93
CA PRO A 132 -10.91 -23.14 -7.59
C PRO A 132 -9.46 -23.08 -8.08
N SER A 133 -8.88 -21.88 -8.17
CA SER A 133 -7.48 -21.67 -8.57
C SER A 133 -6.49 -21.89 -7.42
N PHE A 134 -6.98 -22.05 -6.19
CA PHE A 134 -6.14 -22.30 -5.01
C PHE A 134 -6.07 -23.80 -4.74
N GLN A 135 -4.87 -24.31 -4.48
CA GLN A 135 -4.72 -25.70 -4.05
C GLN A 135 -5.45 -25.95 -2.73
N PRO A 136 -6.17 -27.08 -2.57
CA PRO A 136 -6.96 -27.36 -1.37
C PRO A 136 -6.19 -27.22 -0.06
N ASP A 137 -4.93 -27.67 -0.03
CA ASP A 137 -4.08 -27.64 1.17
C ASP A 137 -3.67 -26.22 1.62
N LEU A 138 -3.92 -25.21 0.78
CA LEU A 138 -3.66 -23.80 1.08
C LEU A 138 -4.91 -23.04 1.51
N GLN A 139 -6.08 -23.68 1.56
CA GLN A 139 -7.34 -23.03 1.88
C GLN A 139 -7.72 -23.13 3.36
N ALA A 140 -6.90 -23.80 4.19
CA ALA A 140 -7.28 -24.12 5.58
C ALA A 140 -7.52 -22.87 6.43
N ALA A 141 -6.75 -21.79 6.22
CA ALA A 141 -6.97 -20.53 6.92
C ALA A 141 -8.30 -19.85 6.52
N ALA A 142 -8.62 -19.83 5.22
CA ALA A 142 -9.91 -19.32 4.76
C ALA A 142 -11.08 -20.15 5.31
N GLN A 143 -10.93 -21.47 5.38
CA GLN A 143 -11.94 -22.37 5.94
C GLN A 143 -12.17 -22.12 7.44
N LYS A 144 -11.10 -21.97 8.23
CA LYS A 144 -11.20 -21.58 9.66
C LYS A 144 -11.89 -20.23 9.83
N ALA A 145 -11.59 -19.25 8.97
CA ALA A 145 -12.24 -17.95 8.99
C ALA A 145 -13.75 -18.06 8.73
N ARG A 146 -14.16 -18.90 7.77
CA ARG A 146 -15.57 -19.19 7.50
C ARG A 146 -16.26 -19.78 8.73
N GLU A 147 -15.67 -20.81 9.33
CA GLU A 147 -16.24 -21.50 10.49
C GLU A 147 -16.36 -20.57 11.71
N ALA A 148 -15.30 -19.83 12.03
CA ALA A 148 -15.27 -18.92 13.18
C ALA A 148 -16.11 -17.65 12.96
N GLY A 149 -16.20 -17.17 11.72
CA GLY A 149 -16.93 -15.94 11.37
C GLY A 149 -18.43 -16.15 11.16
N THR A 150 -18.87 -17.36 10.80
CA THR A 150 -20.30 -17.65 10.53
C THR A 150 -21.24 -17.28 11.68
N PRO A 151 -20.91 -17.56 12.97
CA PRO A 151 -21.76 -17.14 14.09
C PRO A 151 -21.83 -15.62 14.29
N LEU A 152 -20.84 -14.86 13.81
CA LEU A 152 -20.80 -13.40 13.91
C LEU A 152 -21.59 -12.74 12.79
N ASP A 153 -21.39 -13.23 11.56
CA ASP A 153 -22.04 -12.77 10.35
C ASP A 153 -22.00 -13.86 9.27
N ALA A 154 -23.09 -14.63 9.16
CA ALA A 154 -23.17 -15.71 8.20
C ALA A 154 -23.04 -15.22 6.75
N THR A 155 -23.52 -14.01 6.44
CA THR A 155 -23.50 -13.46 5.08
C THR A 155 -22.07 -13.11 4.68
N ALA A 156 -21.34 -12.36 5.51
CA ALA A 156 -19.98 -11.92 5.20
C ALA A 156 -18.98 -13.08 5.01
N PHE A 157 -19.17 -14.18 5.76
CA PHE A 157 -18.23 -15.30 5.81
C PHE A 157 -18.63 -16.53 4.99
N ASN A 158 -19.92 -16.73 4.66
CA ASN A 158 -20.38 -17.84 3.81
C ASN A 158 -20.71 -17.45 2.38
N THR A 159 -20.74 -16.16 2.04
CA THR A 159 -20.91 -15.73 0.65
C THR A 159 -19.60 -15.92 -0.10
N PRO A 160 -19.51 -16.84 -1.07
CA PRO A 160 -18.23 -17.20 -1.64
C PRO A 160 -17.57 -16.10 -2.48
N LEU A 161 -18.40 -15.35 -3.23
CA LEU A 161 -18.02 -14.23 -4.08
C LEU A 161 -18.96 -13.06 -3.81
N GLN A 162 -18.41 -11.91 -3.43
CA GLN A 162 -19.18 -10.74 -3.00
C GLN A 162 -18.55 -9.43 -3.45
N GLN A 163 -19.38 -8.39 -3.58
CA GLN A 163 -18.93 -7.04 -3.88
C GLN A 163 -18.46 -6.34 -2.59
N VAL A 164 -17.24 -5.83 -2.58
CA VAL A 164 -16.58 -5.22 -1.41
C VAL A 164 -15.78 -3.98 -1.81
N THR A 165 -15.50 -3.09 -0.86
CA THR A 165 -14.40 -2.14 -1.00
C THR A 165 -13.17 -2.71 -0.29
N PHE A 166 -11.98 -2.19 -0.61
CA PHE A 166 -10.78 -2.59 0.13
C PHE A 166 -10.92 -2.28 1.63
N GLU A 167 -11.52 -1.14 1.96
CA GLU A 167 -11.82 -0.70 3.32
C GLU A 167 -12.70 -1.71 4.07
N THR A 168 -13.80 -2.19 3.49
CA THR A 168 -14.67 -3.18 4.14
C THR A 168 -14.09 -4.60 4.13
N LEU A 169 -13.17 -4.90 3.22
CA LEU A 169 -12.51 -6.19 3.12
C LEU A 169 -11.41 -6.38 4.18
N THR A 170 -10.62 -5.35 4.47
CA THR A 170 -9.44 -5.49 5.35
C THR A 170 -9.75 -6.02 6.76
N PRO A 171 -10.84 -5.66 7.45
CA PRO A 171 -11.18 -6.25 8.75
C PRO A 171 -11.51 -7.74 8.67
N LEU A 172 -12.12 -8.21 7.57
CA LEU A 172 -12.39 -9.64 7.35
C LEU A 172 -11.10 -10.43 7.16
N LEU A 173 -10.13 -9.87 6.43
CA LEU A 173 -8.81 -10.49 6.24
C LEU A 173 -8.02 -10.53 7.56
N ALA A 174 -8.08 -9.46 8.35
CA ALA A 174 -7.49 -9.41 9.67
C ALA A 174 -8.09 -10.47 10.61
N PHE A 175 -9.42 -10.61 10.60
CA PHE A 175 -10.10 -11.66 11.34
C PHE A 175 -9.64 -13.06 10.88
N ALA A 176 -9.62 -13.30 9.57
CA ALA A 176 -9.21 -14.57 9.00
C ALA A 176 -7.79 -14.98 9.40
N ALA A 177 -6.83 -14.04 9.36
CA ALA A 177 -5.46 -14.27 9.79
C ALA A 177 -5.38 -14.57 11.29
N LYS A 178 -6.07 -13.77 12.12
CA LYS A 178 -6.09 -13.92 13.58
C LYS A 178 -6.60 -15.29 14.01
N VAL A 179 -7.79 -15.70 13.54
CA VAL A 179 -8.40 -16.98 13.95
C VAL A 179 -7.68 -18.20 13.38
N SER A 180 -6.88 -18.01 12.34
CA SER A 180 -6.11 -19.09 11.72
C SER A 180 -4.72 -19.28 12.34
N GLY A 181 -4.28 -18.38 13.22
CA GLY A 181 -2.95 -18.38 13.81
C GLY A 181 -1.85 -17.97 12.82
N CYS A 182 -2.17 -17.07 11.89
CA CYS A 182 -1.16 -16.41 11.06
C CYS A 182 -0.49 -15.27 11.86
N ASP A 183 0.71 -14.89 11.46
CA ASP A 183 1.47 -13.76 12.03
C ASP A 183 1.30 -12.47 11.23
N GLY A 184 0.51 -12.51 10.15
CA GLY A 184 0.20 -11.34 9.34
C GLY A 184 -0.47 -11.71 8.03
N VAL A 185 -0.70 -10.69 7.20
CA VAL A 185 -1.27 -10.85 5.85
C VAL A 185 -0.41 -10.10 4.85
N TYR A 186 0.01 -10.81 3.80
CA TYR A 186 0.69 -10.24 2.65
C TYR A 186 -0.27 -10.12 1.47
N ARG A 187 -0.26 -8.96 0.81
CA ARG A 187 -1.02 -8.65 -0.39
C ARG A 187 -0.11 -8.82 -1.61
N ALA A 188 -0.25 -9.94 -2.29
CA ALA A 188 0.38 -10.17 -3.58
C ALA A 188 -0.46 -9.54 -4.69
N VAL A 189 0.03 -8.48 -5.35
CA VAL A 189 -0.62 -7.87 -6.51
C VAL A 189 -0.09 -8.50 -7.79
N LEU A 190 -0.98 -9.07 -8.59
CA LEU A 190 -0.68 -9.70 -9.88
C LEU A 190 -0.70 -8.65 -11.01
N GLU A 191 -0.20 -9.02 -12.19
CA GLU A 191 -0.06 -8.12 -13.34
C GLU A 191 -1.38 -7.47 -13.80
N ASP A 192 -2.51 -8.15 -13.60
CA ASP A 192 -3.86 -7.68 -13.93
C ASP A 192 -4.49 -6.81 -12.82
N SER A 193 -3.70 -6.44 -11.80
CA SER A 193 -4.13 -5.75 -10.57
C SER A 193 -4.96 -6.60 -9.60
N THR A 194 -5.19 -7.88 -9.89
CA THR A 194 -5.80 -8.81 -8.93
C THR A 194 -4.91 -8.93 -7.71
N SER A 195 -5.49 -8.79 -6.52
CA SER A 195 -4.80 -8.97 -5.26
C SER A 195 -5.10 -10.35 -4.69
N VAL A 196 -4.07 -11.12 -4.34
CA VAL A 196 -4.19 -12.35 -3.56
C VAL A 196 -3.72 -12.07 -2.14
N PHE A 197 -4.49 -12.48 -1.15
CA PHE A 197 -4.16 -12.27 0.26
C PHE A 197 -3.64 -13.57 0.87
N ILE A 198 -2.42 -13.48 1.40
CA ILE A 198 -1.64 -14.61 1.88
C ILE A 198 -1.46 -14.42 3.38
N GLY A 199 -2.09 -15.25 4.19
CA GLY A 199 -1.79 -15.34 5.62
C GLY A 199 -0.46 -16.08 5.79
N PHE A 200 0.53 -15.44 6.38
CA PHE A 200 1.86 -16.03 6.56
C PHE A 200 2.14 -16.34 8.03
N GLN A 201 3.08 -17.25 8.27
CA GLN A 201 3.63 -17.56 9.58
C GLN A 201 5.12 -17.26 9.60
N ILE A 202 5.62 -16.80 10.74
CA ILE A 202 7.03 -16.47 10.95
C ILE A 202 7.66 -17.57 11.81
N PRO A 203 8.48 -18.46 11.24
CA PRO A 203 9.25 -19.45 12.01
C PRO A 203 10.07 -18.80 13.13
N GLU A 204 10.21 -19.49 14.26
CA GLU A 204 10.94 -18.99 15.44
C GLU A 204 12.42 -18.67 15.13
N ASP A 205 13.02 -19.45 14.23
CA ASP A 205 14.41 -19.32 13.77
C ASP A 205 14.61 -18.28 12.65
N THR A 206 13.55 -17.56 12.25
CA THR A 206 13.65 -16.51 11.23
C THR A 206 14.63 -15.42 11.68
N PRO A 207 15.70 -15.13 10.92
CA PRO A 207 16.66 -14.09 11.25
C PRO A 207 15.99 -12.71 11.42
N ARG A 208 16.32 -12.03 12.52
CA ARG A 208 15.74 -10.72 12.85
C ARG A 208 16.72 -9.58 12.54
N LEU A 209 16.18 -8.43 12.19
CA LEU A 209 16.94 -7.19 12.11
C LEU A 209 17.47 -6.80 13.50
N PRO A 210 18.66 -6.19 13.58
CA PRO A 210 19.16 -5.66 14.84
C PRO A 210 18.24 -4.53 15.33
N PRO A 211 18.08 -4.39 16.66
CA PRO A 211 17.36 -3.25 17.21
C PRO A 211 18.11 -1.95 16.91
N VAL A 212 17.35 -0.85 16.76
CA VAL A 212 17.91 0.49 16.67
C VAL A 212 18.23 0.99 18.08
N ASP A 213 19.30 1.78 18.21
CA ASP A 213 19.51 2.62 19.38
C ASP A 213 18.30 3.53 19.65
N THR A 214 17.76 3.47 20.86
CA THR A 214 16.52 4.16 21.24
C THR A 214 16.69 5.69 21.31
N ALA A 215 17.91 6.18 21.60
CA ALA A 215 18.18 7.61 21.60
C ALA A 215 18.18 8.15 20.16
N PHE A 216 18.78 7.43 19.23
CA PHE A 216 18.72 7.77 17.81
C PHE A 216 17.28 7.67 17.25
N GLU A 217 16.51 6.66 17.66
CA GLU A 217 15.10 6.52 17.29
C GLU A 217 14.28 7.76 17.70
N ALA A 218 14.46 8.24 18.93
CA ALA A 218 13.81 9.47 19.40
C ALA A 218 14.26 10.71 18.61
N LEU A 219 15.56 10.81 18.29
CA LEU A 219 16.10 11.91 17.47
C LEU A 219 15.52 11.90 16.05
N ALA A 220 15.37 10.72 15.45
CA ALA A 220 14.80 10.54 14.12
C ALA A 220 13.33 10.97 14.07
N VAL A 221 12.52 10.56 15.07
CA VAL A 221 11.12 10.99 15.18
C VAL A 221 11.03 12.51 15.32
N ALA A 222 11.82 13.12 16.21
CA ALA A 222 11.84 14.56 16.40
C ALA A 222 12.24 15.31 15.11
N ARG A 223 13.16 14.76 14.32
CA ARG A 223 13.54 15.33 13.01
C ARG A 223 12.36 15.31 12.04
N ALA A 224 11.67 14.18 11.90
CA ALA A 224 10.49 14.07 11.04
C ALA A 224 9.39 15.07 11.46
N GLU A 225 9.09 15.13 12.76
CA GLU A 225 8.08 16.04 13.31
C GLU A 225 8.41 17.52 13.05
N ASN A 226 9.68 17.90 13.20
CA ASN A 226 10.11 19.26 12.91
C ASN A 226 9.94 19.61 11.43
N TYR A 227 10.31 18.70 10.54
CA TYR A 227 10.14 18.89 9.10
C TYR A 227 8.66 19.06 8.74
N ASP A 228 7.79 18.15 9.18
CA ASP A 228 6.36 18.22 8.85
C ASP A 228 5.65 19.41 9.46
N ARG A 229 6.00 19.82 10.68
CA ARG A 229 5.42 21.02 11.29
C ARG A 229 5.71 22.26 10.43
N ASP A 230 6.91 22.37 9.89
CA ASP A 230 7.27 23.48 9.01
C ASP A 230 6.51 23.39 7.68
N GLN A 231 6.43 22.21 7.06
CA GLN A 231 5.68 21.99 5.82
C GLN A 231 4.18 22.30 5.98
N LEU A 232 3.57 21.78 7.05
CA LEU A 232 2.18 22.01 7.42
C LEU A 232 1.86 23.50 7.57
N ALA A 233 2.72 24.25 8.26
CA ALA A 233 2.56 25.69 8.43
C ALA A 233 2.59 26.44 7.09
N GLN A 234 3.49 26.04 6.18
CA GLN A 234 3.60 26.65 4.85
C GLN A 234 2.40 26.33 3.94
N ASP A 235 1.93 25.07 3.95
CA ASP A 235 0.74 24.69 3.20
C ASP A 235 -0.52 25.37 3.76
N ALA A 236 -0.66 25.45 5.09
CA ALA A 236 -1.77 26.17 5.72
C ALA A 236 -1.76 27.66 5.35
N TYR A 237 -0.57 28.29 5.36
CA TYR A 237 -0.41 29.68 4.94
C TYR A 237 -0.81 29.90 3.48
N TYR A 238 -0.34 29.05 2.56
CA TYR A 238 -0.74 29.11 1.15
C TYR A 238 -2.26 28.99 1.00
N HIS A 239 -2.87 27.98 1.64
CA HIS A 239 -4.30 27.73 1.53
C HIS A 239 -5.17 28.85 2.10
N ALA A 240 -4.70 29.56 3.13
CA ALA A 240 -5.39 30.73 3.67
C ALA A 240 -5.34 31.96 2.75
N GLN A 241 -4.32 32.05 1.87
CA GLN A 241 -4.06 33.23 1.04
C GLN A 241 -4.39 33.02 -0.44
N LYS A 242 -4.58 31.78 -0.90
CA LYS A 242 -4.74 31.45 -2.34
C LYS A 242 -5.96 32.04 -3.03
N GLU A 243 -6.98 32.47 -2.29
CA GLU A 243 -8.18 33.12 -2.87
C GLU A 243 -7.88 34.56 -3.32
N ASN A 244 -6.94 35.23 -2.66
CA ASN A 244 -6.47 36.57 -3.00
C ASN A 244 -4.94 36.63 -2.87
N PRO A 245 -4.20 35.90 -3.73
CA PRO A 245 -2.77 35.72 -3.55
C PRO A 245 -2.05 37.04 -3.81
N LYS A 246 -1.18 37.45 -2.88
CA LYS A 246 -0.19 38.49 -3.17
C LYS A 246 0.75 38.03 -4.30
N ASP A 247 1.27 38.97 -5.06
CA ASP A 247 2.28 38.69 -6.08
C ASP A 247 3.46 37.94 -5.46
N GLY A 248 3.79 36.77 -6.05
CA GLY A 248 4.88 35.93 -5.58
C GLY A 248 4.58 35.04 -4.37
N LEU A 249 3.32 34.92 -3.90
CA LEU A 249 2.94 34.05 -2.78
C LEU A 249 3.51 32.63 -2.93
N LEU A 250 3.33 31.99 -4.09
CA LEU A 250 3.85 30.65 -4.32
C LEU A 250 5.37 30.58 -4.19
N ARG A 251 6.10 31.58 -4.74
CA ARG A 251 7.57 31.63 -4.66
C ARG A 251 8.04 31.77 -3.20
N GLU A 252 7.36 32.59 -2.41
CA GLU A 252 7.65 32.76 -0.99
C GLU A 252 7.45 31.47 -0.20
N VAL A 253 6.30 30.80 -0.40
CA VAL A 253 5.98 29.53 0.26
C VAL A 253 6.99 28.46 -0.12
N ILE A 254 7.32 28.33 -1.41
CA ILE A 254 8.32 27.37 -1.88
C ILE A 254 9.70 27.68 -1.30
N ALA A 255 10.11 28.95 -1.23
CA ALA A 255 11.37 29.34 -0.61
C ALA A 255 11.44 28.96 0.87
N ALA A 256 10.35 29.13 1.62
CA ALA A 256 10.27 28.72 3.03
C ALA A 256 10.32 27.19 3.19
N LYS A 257 9.58 26.44 2.34
CA LYS A 257 9.64 24.96 2.33
C LYS A 257 11.06 24.49 2.00
N MET A 258 11.75 25.15 1.06
CA MET A 258 13.14 24.84 0.70
C MET A 258 14.11 25.02 1.88
N GLN A 259 13.93 26.04 2.72
CA GLN A 259 14.77 26.22 3.92
C GLN A 259 14.64 25.05 4.89
N SER A 260 13.42 24.57 5.15
CA SER A 260 13.22 23.38 5.99
C SER A 260 13.81 22.12 5.36
N TRP A 261 13.68 21.96 4.04
CA TRP A 261 14.28 20.86 3.30
C TRP A 261 15.81 20.85 3.44
N GLN A 262 16.49 21.97 3.16
CA GLN A 262 17.95 22.10 3.28
C GLN A 262 18.46 21.80 4.70
N ARG A 263 17.66 22.13 5.72
CA ARG A 263 17.99 21.89 7.12
C ARG A 263 17.84 20.41 7.50
N ASP A 264 16.79 19.75 7.03
CA ASP A 264 16.36 18.44 7.54
C ASP A 264 16.79 17.26 6.66
N TRP A 265 17.02 17.49 5.37
CA TRP A 265 17.42 16.47 4.39
C TRP A 265 18.94 16.43 4.19
N LEU A 266 19.46 15.24 3.84
CA LEU A 266 20.86 15.05 3.46
C LEU A 266 21.08 15.11 1.93
N ARG A 267 20.04 14.78 1.15
CA ARG A 267 20.17 14.63 -0.31
C ARG A 267 20.50 15.98 -0.97
N ASP A 268 21.18 15.90 -2.11
CA ASP A 268 21.48 17.03 -2.98
C ASP A 268 20.88 16.81 -4.39
N ASP A 269 19.79 16.04 -4.47
CA ASP A 269 19.03 15.84 -5.71
C ASP A 269 17.71 16.61 -5.72
N ASP A 270 17.29 16.98 -6.93
CA ASP A 270 16.08 17.76 -7.16
C ASP A 270 14.80 16.94 -7.03
N TYR A 271 14.91 15.61 -6.93
CA TYR A 271 13.77 14.70 -6.87
C TYR A 271 12.82 15.01 -5.70
N TRP A 272 13.38 15.38 -4.54
CA TRP A 272 12.60 15.71 -3.34
C TRP A 272 12.54 17.21 -3.04
N HIS A 273 13.05 18.07 -3.93
CA HIS A 273 12.91 19.50 -3.77
C HIS A 273 11.44 19.90 -3.68
N PRO A 274 11.03 20.69 -2.67
CA PRO A 274 9.71 21.27 -2.64
C PRO A 274 9.48 22.12 -3.89
N CYS A 275 8.74 21.59 -4.87
CA CYS A 275 8.38 22.27 -6.11
C CYS A 275 6.88 22.54 -6.21
N SER A 276 6.12 22.14 -5.20
CA SER A 276 4.68 22.35 -5.08
C SER A 276 4.25 22.63 -3.64
N VAL A 277 3.00 23.08 -3.53
CA VAL A 277 2.26 23.18 -2.27
C VAL A 277 1.36 21.95 -2.15
N GLY A 278 1.43 21.29 -1.00
CA GLY A 278 0.60 20.13 -0.67
C GLY A 278 -0.72 20.59 -0.08
N TRP A 279 -1.63 19.65 0.17
CA TRP A 279 -2.73 19.95 1.09
C TRP A 279 -2.17 19.92 2.51
N PRO A 280 -2.55 20.85 3.41
CA PRO A 280 -2.00 20.89 4.78
C PRO A 280 -2.09 19.53 5.48
N SER A 281 -3.18 18.81 5.25
CA SER A 281 -3.42 17.47 5.80
C SER A 281 -2.41 16.40 5.38
N ASP A 282 -1.58 16.64 4.37
CA ASP A 282 -0.54 15.69 3.93
C ASP A 282 0.65 15.66 4.91
N HIS A 283 0.81 16.71 5.71
CA HIS A 283 1.83 16.85 6.76
C HIS A 283 1.23 16.83 8.18
N ASP A 284 -0.08 16.69 8.30
CA ASP A 284 -0.75 16.58 9.60
C ASP A 284 -0.54 15.19 10.20
N ARG A 285 0.43 15.08 11.11
CA ARG A 285 0.73 13.84 11.81
C ARG A 285 -0.46 13.34 12.64
N ALA A 286 -1.33 14.21 13.15
CA ALA A 286 -2.51 13.79 13.91
C ALA A 286 -3.55 13.06 13.04
N ALA A 287 -3.51 13.23 11.72
CA ALA A 287 -4.37 12.54 10.78
C ALA A 287 -3.92 11.10 10.45
N ALA A 288 -2.73 10.68 10.91
CA ALA A 288 -2.21 9.33 10.71
C ALA A 288 -2.56 8.42 11.91
N PRO A 289 -3.55 7.51 11.79
CA PRO A 289 -3.94 6.61 12.88
C PRO A 289 -2.87 5.61 13.30
N ILE A 290 -1.92 5.30 12.41
CA ILE A 290 -0.85 4.33 12.66
C ILE A 290 0.48 5.05 12.53
N GLN A 291 1.25 5.06 13.61
CA GLN A 291 2.56 5.69 13.70
C GLN A 291 3.50 4.75 14.44
N PHE A 292 4.64 4.47 13.83
CA PHE A 292 5.67 3.64 14.44
C PHE A 292 7.00 3.86 13.74
N THR A 293 8.04 3.31 14.33
CA THR A 293 9.41 3.31 13.81
C THR A 293 9.86 1.88 13.52
N ALA A 294 10.77 1.72 12.56
CA ALA A 294 11.41 0.44 12.27
C ALA A 294 12.88 0.62 11.87
N PRO A 295 13.79 -0.33 12.17
CA PRO A 295 15.14 -0.32 11.61
C PRO A 295 15.10 -0.39 10.09
N HIS A 296 16.02 0.32 9.45
CA HIS A 296 16.32 0.12 8.03
C HIS A 296 17.60 -0.75 7.90
N PRO A 297 17.64 -1.76 7.01
CA PRO A 297 18.80 -2.64 6.85
C PRO A 297 20.08 -1.88 6.45
N ASP A 298 19.95 -0.82 5.65
CA ASP A 298 21.08 0.08 5.31
C ASP A 298 21.45 1.08 6.41
N GLY A 299 21.04 0.81 7.66
CA GLY A 299 21.24 1.67 8.83
C GLY A 299 20.21 2.80 8.95
N GLY A 300 20.05 3.29 10.18
CA GLY A 300 19.07 4.33 10.52
C GLY A 300 17.68 3.77 10.85
N VAL A 301 16.68 4.64 10.74
CA VAL A 301 15.29 4.39 11.16
C VAL A 301 14.33 4.79 10.05
N LEU A 302 13.25 4.03 9.90
CA LEU A 302 12.03 4.45 9.24
C LEU A 302 11.11 5.12 10.27
N ASP A 303 10.69 6.36 10.03
CA ASP A 303 9.52 6.97 10.70
C ASP A 303 8.30 6.74 9.79
N CYS A 304 7.45 5.80 10.18
CA CYS A 304 6.30 5.36 9.39
C CYS A 304 5.02 5.99 9.92
N ARG A 305 4.29 6.67 9.03
CA ARG A 305 2.96 7.23 9.30
C ARG A 305 2.01 6.82 8.21
N LEU A 306 0.97 6.09 8.59
CA LEU A 306 0.03 5.49 7.65
C LEU A 306 -1.36 6.09 7.86
N GLY A 307 -1.90 6.69 6.80
CA GLY A 307 -3.21 7.33 6.74
C GLY A 307 -4.26 6.45 6.07
N SER A 308 -5.50 6.92 6.04
CA SER A 308 -6.55 6.27 5.24
C SER A 308 -6.29 6.50 3.74
N SER A 309 -5.97 5.42 3.03
CA SER A 309 -5.98 5.23 1.57
C SER A 309 -4.94 5.94 0.66
N VAL A 310 -4.30 7.04 1.06
CA VAL A 310 -3.32 7.72 0.16
C VAL A 310 -2.21 8.51 0.84
N ARG A 311 -2.20 8.55 2.18
CA ARG A 311 -1.36 9.49 2.95
C ARG A 311 -0.32 8.76 3.79
N ASN A 312 0.47 7.92 3.13
CA ASN A 312 1.58 7.27 3.78
C ASN A 312 2.81 8.17 3.65
N THR A 313 3.41 8.52 4.78
CA THR A 313 4.71 9.16 4.80
C THR A 313 5.66 8.28 5.60
N ILE A 314 6.65 7.75 4.90
CA ILE A 314 7.71 6.92 5.47
C ILE A 314 9.02 7.64 5.19
N TYR A 315 9.64 8.21 6.23
CA TYR A 315 10.96 8.80 6.09
C TYR A 315 12.04 7.80 6.48
N HIS A 316 13.05 7.65 5.64
CA HIS A 316 14.30 7.02 6.05
C HIS A 316 15.25 8.08 6.60
N ILE A 317 15.68 7.89 7.85
CA ILE A 317 16.47 8.86 8.62
C ILE A 317 17.75 8.19 9.09
N LYS A 318 18.90 8.79 8.78
CA LYS A 318 20.24 8.28 9.13
C LYS A 318 21.01 9.25 10.03
N PRO A 319 21.94 8.73 10.86
CA PRO A 319 22.88 9.57 11.58
C PRO A 319 23.90 10.19 10.63
N VAL A 320 24.19 11.48 10.81
CA VAL A 320 25.20 12.25 10.08
C VAL A 320 25.96 13.09 11.10
N GLY A 321 27.09 12.58 11.57
CA GLY A 321 27.75 13.12 12.77
C GLY A 321 26.83 12.97 13.99
N ASP A 322 26.60 14.06 14.72
CA ASP A 322 25.70 14.10 15.88
C ASP A 322 24.24 14.46 15.51
N GLU A 323 23.94 14.59 14.22
CA GLU A 323 22.60 14.93 13.73
C GLU A 323 21.87 13.73 13.12
N ALA A 324 20.54 13.78 13.10
CA ALA A 324 19.71 12.94 12.23
C ALA A 324 19.29 13.71 10.98
N LYS A 325 19.38 13.08 9.80
CA LYS A 325 18.95 13.64 8.52
C LYS A 325 18.01 12.71 7.78
N ILE A 326 17.01 13.28 7.12
CA ILE A 326 16.15 12.55 6.18
C ILE A 326 16.96 12.26 4.92
N VAL A 327 17.10 10.98 4.58
CA VAL A 327 17.85 10.53 3.40
C VAL A 327 16.94 10.03 2.28
N ASP A 328 15.69 9.70 2.61
CA ASP A 328 14.68 9.31 1.63
C ASP A 328 13.24 9.43 2.15
N LYS A 329 12.28 9.44 1.22
CA LYS A 329 10.85 9.23 1.49
C LYS A 329 10.36 8.03 0.69
N LEU A 330 10.07 6.93 1.37
CA LEU A 330 9.70 5.66 0.72
C LEU A 330 8.21 5.63 0.37
N ILE A 331 7.88 6.11 -0.83
CA ILE A 331 6.48 6.21 -1.31
C ILE A 331 5.83 4.85 -1.60
N GLU A 332 6.62 3.82 -1.89
CA GLU A 332 6.14 2.46 -2.18
C GLU A 332 6.32 1.50 -1.00
N TRP A 333 6.73 2.02 0.16
CA TRP A 333 6.97 1.18 1.34
C TRP A 333 5.68 0.48 1.79
N GLY A 334 5.81 -0.81 2.12
CA GLY A 334 4.72 -1.56 2.73
C GLY A 334 3.58 -1.92 1.77
N ASN A 335 3.79 -1.87 0.45
CA ASN A 335 2.80 -2.28 -0.55
C ASN A 335 2.28 -3.71 -0.36
N GLY A 336 3.10 -4.58 0.23
CA GLY A 336 2.72 -5.94 0.60
C GLY A 336 1.87 -6.04 1.88
N PHE A 337 1.84 -5.02 2.74
CA PHE A 337 0.97 -5.05 3.91
C PHE A 337 -0.48 -4.68 3.56
N ILE A 338 -1.41 -5.17 4.38
CA ILE A 338 -2.73 -4.57 4.49
C ILE A 338 -2.83 -3.86 5.84
N TRP A 339 -3.30 -2.61 5.82
CA TRP A 339 -3.50 -1.80 7.01
C TRP A 339 -4.99 -1.55 7.17
N PRO A 340 -5.69 -2.32 8.02
CA PRO A 340 -7.08 -2.03 8.33
C PRO A 340 -7.18 -0.60 8.87
N GLY A 341 -8.03 0.21 8.25
CA GLY A 341 -8.29 1.57 8.73
C GLY A 341 -8.88 1.54 10.14
N ASN A 342 -8.65 2.60 10.91
CA ASN A 342 -9.52 2.91 12.04
C ASN A 342 -10.86 3.36 11.45
N GLY A 343 -11.76 2.41 11.22
CA GLY A 343 -13.14 2.69 10.82
C GLY A 343 -13.91 3.45 11.89
#